data_AF-A0A7H4NWF9-F1
#
_entry.id   AF-A0A7H4NWF9-F1
#
_cell.length_a   1.000
_cell.length_b   1.000
_cell.length_c   1.000
_cell.angle_alpha   90.00
_cell.angle_beta   90.00
_cell.angle_gamma   90.00
#
_symmetry.space_group_name_H-M   'P 1'
#
loop_
_entity.id
_entity.type
_entity.pdbx_description
1 polymer ?
#
loop_
_entity_poly.entity_id
_entity_poly.type
_entity_poly.pdbx_seq_one_letter_code
_entity_poly.pdbx_strand_id
1 'polypeptide(L)'
;MSILRVAPKASVEQALEAALESALAHWLYHDELLNRGNAKAKAEILHAIARVRHALVLFGGIVPRKATTLLRERLNEAETALAEAETAQAALFSVATVRAKLTLTDLLVNRGWRPFLNAAGEQKIAGSFKRFADIQLSRAAAELKNAFRQPSADGYVDQLPRLTREIDTVQLLSGAYLDVAGPWLENWQETRRAIAHNDSSVIEYFRRQALAAEPFWLHSGKR
;
A
#
# COMPACT_ATOMS: atom_id res chain seq x y z
N MET A 1 -0.12 -7.64 5.35
CA MET A 1 -1.44 -7.20 4.83
C MET A 1 -1.86 -7.95 3.56
N SER A 2 -3.17 -8.07 3.31
CA SER A 2 -3.78 -8.84 2.21
C SER A 2 -4.43 -7.95 1.13
N ILE A 3 -5.06 -8.56 0.13
CA ILE A 3 -5.84 -7.85 -0.90
C ILE A 3 -7.00 -7.10 -0.24
N LEU A 4 -7.18 -5.83 -0.63
CA LEU A 4 -8.27 -4.99 -0.15
C LEU A 4 -9.61 -5.59 -0.59
N ARG A 5 -10.53 -5.76 0.36
CA ARG A 5 -11.92 -6.11 0.06
C ARG A 5 -12.73 -4.82 -0.10
N VAL A 6 -13.41 -4.69 -1.22
CA VAL A 6 -14.33 -3.58 -1.51
C VAL A 6 -15.68 -4.14 -1.94
N ALA A 7 -16.74 -3.38 -1.69
CA ALA A 7 -18.07 -3.75 -2.15
C ALA A 7 -18.14 -3.85 -3.69
N PRO A 8 -18.95 -4.75 -4.24
CA PRO A 8 -19.22 -4.77 -5.67
C PRO A 8 -19.72 -3.39 -6.15
N LYS A 9 -19.24 -2.94 -7.32
CA LYS A 9 -19.57 -1.63 -7.91
C LYS A 9 -19.17 -0.42 -7.05
N ALA A 10 -18.21 -0.58 -6.12
CA ALA A 10 -17.69 0.53 -5.34
C ALA A 10 -17.20 1.69 -6.22
N SER A 11 -17.38 2.91 -5.72
CA SER A 11 -16.74 4.10 -6.28
C SER A 11 -15.26 4.15 -5.90
N VAL A 12 -14.49 4.99 -6.61
CA VAL A 12 -13.09 5.26 -6.25
C VAL A 12 -12.99 5.83 -4.84
N GLU A 13 -13.94 6.66 -4.41
CA GLU A 13 -14.00 7.17 -3.04
C GLU A 13 -14.15 6.07 -2.00
N GLN A 14 -15.10 5.15 -2.20
CA GLN A 14 -15.32 4.02 -1.29
C GLN A 14 -14.07 3.12 -1.20
N ALA A 15 -13.32 2.99 -2.30
CA ALA A 15 -12.06 2.25 -2.28
C ALA A 15 -10.93 3.00 -1.55
N LEU A 16 -10.89 4.34 -1.65
CA LEU A 16 -9.98 5.17 -0.85
C LEU A 16 -10.28 5.03 0.65
N GLU A 17 -11.56 5.13 1.03
CA GLU A 17 -12.01 4.90 2.41
C GLU A 17 -11.57 3.52 2.89
N ALA A 18 -11.94 2.46 2.16
CA ALA A 18 -11.59 1.09 2.54
C ALA A 18 -10.07 0.86 2.61
N ALA A 19 -9.28 1.48 1.73
CA ALA A 19 -7.82 1.39 1.75
C ALA A 19 -7.23 1.98 3.03
N LEU A 20 -7.67 3.19 3.40
CA LEU A 20 -7.21 3.90 4.59
C LEU A 20 -7.72 3.24 5.88
N GLU A 21 -8.99 2.81 5.91
CA GLU A 21 -9.58 2.06 7.02
C GLU A 21 -8.87 0.72 7.25
N SER A 22 -8.57 -0.03 6.18
CA SER A 22 -7.84 -1.29 6.29
C SER A 22 -6.42 -1.08 6.84
N ALA A 23 -5.73 -0.01 6.43
CA ALA A 23 -4.41 0.31 6.95
C ALA A 23 -4.47 0.75 8.43
N LEU A 24 -5.45 1.57 8.81
CA LEU A 24 -5.66 1.95 10.20
C LEU A 24 -6.02 0.73 11.08
N ALA A 25 -6.89 -0.17 10.60
CA ALA A 25 -7.24 -1.39 11.32
C ALA A 25 -6.02 -2.31 11.52
N HIS A 26 -5.16 -2.45 10.49
CA HIS A 26 -3.89 -3.19 10.61
C HIS A 26 -2.97 -2.55 11.65
N TRP A 27 -2.84 -1.23 11.63
CA TRP A 27 -2.07 -0.49 12.62
C TRP A 27 -2.58 -0.79 14.03
N LEU A 28 -3.87 -0.56 14.30
CA LEU A 28 -4.45 -0.74 15.64
C LEU A 28 -4.38 -2.18 16.14
N TYR A 29 -4.55 -3.16 15.25
CA TYR A 29 -4.38 -4.57 15.59
C TYR A 29 -2.94 -4.87 16.04
N HIS A 30 -1.95 -4.35 15.31
CA HIS A 30 -0.55 -4.56 15.65
C HIS A 30 -0.06 -3.71 16.82
N ASP A 31 -0.71 -2.57 17.11
CA ASP A 31 -0.51 -1.85 18.37
C ASP A 31 -0.83 -2.76 19.56
N GLU A 32 -1.98 -3.45 19.53
CA GLU A 32 -2.40 -4.36 20.59
C GLU A 32 -1.46 -5.58 20.71
N LEU A 33 -1.01 -6.14 19.57
CA LEU A 33 -0.03 -7.23 19.60
C LEU A 33 1.31 -6.79 20.20
N LEU A 34 1.78 -5.59 19.86
CA LEU A 34 3.01 -5.04 20.42
C LEU A 34 2.87 -4.80 21.93
N ASN A 35 1.72 -4.29 22.37
CA ASN A 35 1.39 -4.09 23.79
C ASN A 35 1.43 -5.40 24.58
N ARG A 36 1.03 -6.52 23.95
CA ARG A 36 1.09 -7.88 24.51
C ARG A 36 2.47 -8.53 24.43
N GLY A 37 3.51 -7.79 24.01
CA GLY A 37 4.89 -8.25 23.98
C GLY A 37 5.33 -8.90 22.66
N ASN A 38 4.51 -8.87 21.60
CA ASN A 38 4.95 -9.37 20.29
C ASN A 38 5.84 -8.33 19.58
N ALA A 39 7.15 -8.46 19.75
CA ALA A 39 8.14 -7.55 19.15
C ALA A 39 8.05 -7.46 17.62
N LYS A 40 7.60 -8.52 16.92
CA LYS A 40 7.45 -8.51 15.45
C LYS A 40 6.36 -7.54 14.98
N ALA A 41 5.40 -7.20 15.85
CA ALA A 41 4.32 -6.30 15.52
C ALA A 41 4.80 -4.87 15.20
N LYS A 42 5.97 -4.45 15.70
CA LYS A 42 6.56 -3.13 15.37
C LYS A 42 6.80 -2.96 13.87
N ALA A 43 7.28 -4.02 13.19
CA ALA A 43 7.48 -3.99 11.74
C ALA A 43 6.14 -3.91 10.98
N GLU A 44 5.09 -4.55 11.49
CA GLU A 44 3.76 -4.51 10.91
C GLU A 44 3.06 -3.16 11.09
N ILE A 45 3.33 -2.45 12.20
CA ILE A 45 2.91 -1.06 12.39
C ILE A 45 3.56 -0.16 11.33
N LEU A 46 4.87 -0.32 11.10
CA LEU A 46 5.57 0.42 10.04
C LEU A 46 5.00 0.08 8.65
N HIS A 47 4.65 -1.18 8.39
CA HIS A 47 3.98 -1.57 7.15
C HIS A 47 2.60 -0.92 7.02
N ALA A 48 1.83 -0.79 8.10
CA ALA A 48 0.55 -0.08 8.09
C ALA A 48 0.74 1.40 7.67
N ILE A 49 1.71 2.09 8.27
CA ILE A 49 2.04 3.48 7.93
C ILE A 49 2.45 3.60 6.46
N ALA A 50 3.34 2.73 6.00
CA ALA A 50 3.76 2.69 4.61
C ALA A 50 2.56 2.49 3.67
N ARG A 51 1.61 1.61 4.01
CA ARG A 51 0.41 1.39 3.21
C ARG A 51 -0.50 2.61 3.16
N VAL A 52 -0.64 3.37 4.25
CA VAL A 52 -1.33 4.67 4.22
C VAL A 52 -0.67 5.57 3.17
N ARG A 53 0.66 5.70 3.19
CA ARG A 53 1.40 6.51 2.19
C ARG A 53 1.19 6.00 0.77
N HIS A 54 1.24 4.69 0.56
CA HIS A 54 1.02 4.08 -0.74
C HIS A 54 -0.39 4.36 -1.26
N ALA A 55 -1.43 4.27 -0.42
CA ALA A 55 -2.78 4.67 -0.76
C ALA A 55 -2.85 6.16 -1.13
N LEU A 56 -2.24 7.05 -0.33
CA LEU A 56 -2.22 8.49 -0.62
C LEU A 56 -1.53 8.83 -1.95
N VAL A 57 -0.54 8.05 -2.37
CA VAL A 57 0.10 8.21 -3.68
C VAL A 57 -0.78 7.65 -4.79
N LEU A 58 -1.36 6.46 -4.61
CA LEU A 58 -2.24 5.81 -5.57
C LEU A 58 -3.43 6.68 -5.97
N PHE A 59 -4.09 7.30 -4.98
CA PHE A 59 -5.24 8.19 -5.20
C PHE A 59 -4.83 9.65 -5.48
N GLY A 60 -3.54 9.97 -5.48
CA GLY A 60 -3.01 11.33 -5.62
C GLY A 60 -3.28 12.02 -6.97
N GLY A 61 -3.66 11.26 -8.00
CA GLY A 61 -4.13 11.81 -9.28
C GLY A 61 -5.55 12.37 -9.24
N ILE A 62 -6.27 12.13 -8.14
CA ILE A 62 -7.63 12.61 -7.89
C ILE A 62 -7.63 13.51 -6.66
N VAL A 63 -7.07 13.02 -5.54
CA VAL A 63 -6.95 13.75 -4.28
C VAL A 63 -5.66 14.58 -4.29
N PRO A 64 -5.72 15.92 -4.28
CA PRO A 64 -4.53 16.75 -4.31
C PRO A 64 -3.62 16.51 -3.10
N ARG A 65 -2.30 16.55 -3.30
CA ARG A 65 -1.31 16.37 -2.21
C ARG A 65 -1.56 17.28 -1.01
N LYS A 66 -1.98 18.54 -1.26
CA LYS A 66 -2.29 19.53 -0.21
C LYS A 66 -3.38 19.11 0.77
N ALA A 67 -4.31 18.25 0.33
CA ALA A 67 -5.38 17.72 1.20
C ALA A 67 -4.86 16.82 2.33
N THR A 68 -3.62 16.33 2.19
CA THR A 68 -3.04 15.30 3.03
C THR A 68 -1.64 15.68 3.51
N THR A 69 -1.30 16.98 3.49
CA THR A 69 -0.01 17.49 3.96
C THR A 69 0.20 17.19 5.44
N LEU A 70 -0.73 17.62 6.30
CA LEU A 70 -0.66 17.40 7.75
C LEU A 70 -0.53 15.91 8.09
N LEU A 71 -1.35 15.05 7.44
CA LEU A 71 -1.26 13.61 7.66
C LEU A 71 0.14 13.07 7.32
N ARG A 72 0.71 13.44 6.17
CA ARG A 72 2.05 12.95 5.78
C ARG A 72 3.14 13.40 6.75
N GLU A 73 3.06 14.62 7.27
CA GLU A 73 3.96 15.12 8.31
C GLU A 73 3.84 14.28 9.59
N ARG A 74 2.62 14.01 10.07
CA ARG A 74 2.41 13.19 11.27
C ARG A 74 2.85 11.75 11.10
N LEU A 75 2.64 11.16 9.92
CA LEU A 75 3.16 9.82 9.63
C LEU A 75 4.70 9.80 9.67
N ASN A 76 5.38 10.86 9.20
CA ASN A 76 6.85 10.92 9.25
C ASN A 76 7.33 10.97 10.70
N GLU A 77 6.73 11.85 11.51
CA GLU A 77 7.05 11.96 12.94
C GLU A 77 6.80 10.62 13.68
N ALA A 78 5.71 9.93 13.36
CA ALA A 78 5.40 8.64 13.95
C ALA A 78 6.41 7.55 13.55
N GLU A 79 6.84 7.48 12.29
CA GLU A 79 7.89 6.54 11.85
C GLU A 79 9.21 6.78 12.58
N THR A 80 9.63 8.03 12.72
CA THR A 80 10.85 8.40 13.47
C THR A 80 10.72 7.97 14.94
N ALA A 81 9.63 8.35 15.61
CA ALA A 81 9.40 7.99 17.01
C ALA A 81 9.33 6.47 17.22
N LEU A 82 8.71 5.74 16.29
CA LEU A 82 8.69 4.28 16.31
C LEU A 82 10.09 3.70 16.14
N ALA A 83 10.89 4.20 15.19
CA ALA A 83 12.25 3.71 14.99
C ALA A 83 13.12 3.87 16.24
N GLU A 84 13.04 5.04 16.89
CA GLU A 84 13.80 5.40 18.09
C GLU A 84 13.31 4.71 19.38
N ALA A 85 12.06 4.24 19.40
CA ALA A 85 11.49 3.64 20.61
C ALA A 85 12.16 2.31 21.00
N GLU A 86 12.76 2.29 22.19
CA GLU A 86 13.40 1.12 22.80
C GLU A 86 12.40 0.18 23.50
N THR A 87 11.23 0.68 23.89
CA THR A 87 10.18 -0.09 24.56
C THR A 87 8.87 -0.04 23.79
N ALA A 88 8.02 -1.06 23.98
CA ALA A 88 6.67 -1.10 23.40
C ALA A 88 5.84 0.12 23.85
N GLN A 89 5.92 0.49 25.12
CA GLN A 89 5.20 1.65 25.67
C GLN A 89 5.66 2.96 25.02
N ALA A 90 6.97 3.16 24.85
CA ALA A 90 7.49 4.34 24.15
C ALA A 90 7.02 4.37 22.68
N ALA A 91 7.00 3.22 22.00
CA ALA A 91 6.53 3.12 20.62
C ALA A 91 5.04 3.47 20.48
N LEU A 92 4.20 2.92 21.36
CA LEU A 92 2.73 2.98 21.28
C LEU A 92 2.15 4.31 21.76
N PHE A 93 2.71 4.86 22.83
CA PHE A 93 2.17 6.02 23.54
C PHE A 93 2.95 7.31 23.29
N SER A 94 3.89 7.33 22.33
CA SER A 94 4.51 8.58 21.91
C SER A 94 3.45 9.54 21.37
N VAL A 95 3.65 10.84 21.63
CA VAL A 95 2.76 11.89 21.11
C VAL A 95 2.68 11.83 19.57
N ALA A 96 3.80 11.53 18.91
CA ALA A 96 3.86 11.41 17.45
C ALA A 96 2.98 10.27 16.92
N THR A 97 3.12 9.06 17.48
CA THR A 97 2.34 7.87 17.10
C THR A 97 0.85 8.09 17.32
N VAL A 98 0.46 8.63 18.48
CA VAL A 98 -0.95 8.90 18.81
C VAL A 98 -1.53 9.99 17.91
N ARG A 99 -0.80 11.08 17.67
CA ARG A 99 -1.24 12.18 16.81
C ARG A 99 -1.43 11.73 15.37
N ALA A 100 -0.54 10.89 14.83
CA ALA A 100 -0.67 10.36 13.47
C ALA A 100 -1.94 9.53 13.30
N LYS A 101 -2.25 8.63 14.25
CA LYS A 101 -3.50 7.86 14.25
C LYS A 101 -4.72 8.77 14.32
N LEU A 102 -4.72 9.76 15.22
CA LEU A 102 -5.83 10.71 15.35
C LEU A 102 -6.03 11.53 14.06
N THR A 103 -4.96 12.02 13.44
CA THR A 103 -5.03 12.74 12.17
C THR A 103 -5.56 11.86 11.03
N LEU A 104 -5.19 10.58 10.98
CA LEU A 104 -5.73 9.64 10.01
C LEU A 104 -7.23 9.37 10.24
N THR A 105 -7.63 9.16 11.49
CA THR A 105 -9.05 8.97 11.86
C THR A 105 -9.89 10.20 11.53
N ASP A 106 -9.40 11.40 11.87
CA ASP A 106 -10.07 12.66 11.56
C ASP A 106 -10.25 12.85 10.04
N LEU A 107 -9.19 12.62 9.27
CA LEU A 107 -9.24 12.69 7.81
C LEU A 107 -10.30 11.73 7.23
N LEU A 108 -10.34 10.49 7.73
CA LEU A 108 -11.29 9.46 7.32
C LEU A 108 -12.73 9.84 7.64
N VAL A 109 -13.03 10.12 8.91
CA VAL A 109 -14.38 10.40 9.41
C VAL A 109 -14.97 11.64 8.75
N ASN A 110 -14.16 12.68 8.58
CA ASN A 110 -14.61 13.94 7.98
C ASN A 110 -14.46 13.98 6.46
N ARG A 111 -13.97 12.90 5.82
CA ARG A 111 -13.60 12.87 4.40
C ARG A 111 -12.80 14.11 4.00
N GLY A 112 -11.76 14.42 4.77
CA GLY A 112 -11.06 15.71 4.72
C GLY A 112 -10.38 16.02 3.38
N TRP A 113 -10.38 15.07 2.43
CA TRP A 113 -9.99 15.32 1.03
C TRP A 113 -11.04 16.05 0.20
N ARG A 114 -12.34 15.91 0.50
CA ARG A 114 -13.44 16.44 -0.32
C ARG A 114 -13.36 17.96 -0.57
N PRO A 115 -13.09 18.81 0.44
CA PRO A 115 -13.00 20.27 0.22
C PRO A 115 -11.90 20.70 -0.77
N PHE A 116 -10.97 19.81 -1.10
CA PHE A 116 -9.87 20.09 -2.03
C PHE A 116 -10.16 19.65 -3.47
N LEU A 117 -11.26 18.94 -3.71
CA LEU A 117 -11.61 18.46 -5.05
C LEU A 117 -12.23 19.58 -5.90
N ASN A 118 -11.83 19.62 -7.16
CA ASN A 118 -12.53 20.41 -8.18
C ASN A 118 -13.61 19.55 -8.87
N ALA A 119 -14.41 20.14 -9.76
CA ALA A 119 -15.47 19.41 -10.46
C ALA A 119 -14.98 18.13 -11.18
N ALA A 120 -13.79 18.16 -11.78
CA ALA A 120 -13.20 16.98 -12.41
C ALA A 120 -12.76 15.92 -11.39
N GLY A 121 -12.25 16.34 -10.23
CA GLY A 121 -11.90 15.47 -9.10
C GLY A 121 -13.12 14.78 -8.52
N GLU A 122 -14.21 15.53 -8.31
CA GLU A 122 -15.51 15.00 -7.86
C GLU A 122 -16.05 13.93 -8.82
N GLN A 123 -16.03 14.19 -10.12
CA GLN A 123 -16.46 13.20 -11.12
C GLN A 123 -15.58 11.93 -11.10
N LYS A 124 -14.26 12.08 -10.95
CA LYS A 124 -13.33 10.94 -10.92
C LYS A 124 -13.48 10.12 -9.64
N ILE A 125 -13.64 10.77 -8.49
CA ILE A 125 -13.73 10.09 -7.19
C ILE A 125 -15.07 9.34 -7.05
N ALA A 126 -16.14 9.87 -7.64
CA ALA A 126 -17.44 9.19 -7.74
C ALA A 126 -17.47 8.08 -8.81
N GLY A 127 -16.45 7.99 -9.66
CA GLY A 127 -16.36 7.02 -10.75
C GLY A 127 -16.16 5.57 -10.30
N SER A 128 -16.24 4.63 -11.25
CA SER A 128 -16.09 3.20 -10.98
C SER A 128 -14.69 2.83 -10.51
N PHE A 129 -14.58 2.24 -9.31
CA PHE A 129 -13.31 1.73 -8.80
C PHE A 129 -12.72 0.64 -9.68
N LYS A 130 -13.53 -0.28 -10.20
CA LYS A 130 -13.05 -1.37 -11.07
C LYS A 130 -12.31 -0.83 -12.29
N ARG A 131 -12.86 0.20 -12.95
CA ARG A 131 -12.22 0.84 -14.12
C ARG A 131 -10.93 1.57 -13.73
N PHE A 132 -10.94 2.24 -12.58
CA PHE A 132 -9.73 2.85 -12.03
C PHE A 132 -8.65 1.79 -11.74
N ALA A 133 -9.05 0.66 -11.15
CA ALA A 133 -8.18 -0.44 -10.80
C ALA A 133 -7.50 -1.07 -12.02
N ASP A 134 -8.23 -1.36 -13.09
CA ASP A 134 -7.66 -1.90 -14.34
C ASP A 134 -6.53 -1.02 -14.92
N ILE A 135 -6.72 0.29 -14.90
CA ILE A 135 -5.74 1.27 -15.39
C ILE A 135 -4.51 1.29 -14.47
N GLN A 136 -4.74 1.36 -13.16
CA GLN A 136 -3.66 1.45 -12.19
C GLN A 136 -2.86 0.15 -12.06
N LEU A 137 -3.51 -1.02 -12.16
CA LEU A 137 -2.85 -2.33 -12.20
C LEU A 137 -1.91 -2.44 -13.40
N SER A 138 -2.35 -1.96 -14.57
CA SER A 138 -1.50 -1.92 -15.77
C SER A 138 -0.26 -1.04 -15.56
N ARG A 139 -0.39 0.10 -14.87
CA ARG A 139 0.74 0.98 -14.53
C ARG A 139 1.69 0.33 -13.53
N ALA A 140 1.16 -0.24 -12.45
CA ALA A 140 1.96 -0.93 -11.43
C ALA A 140 2.74 -2.11 -12.03
N ALA A 141 2.09 -2.90 -12.88
CA ALA A 141 2.73 -4.02 -13.57
C ALA A 141 3.83 -3.55 -14.54
N ALA A 142 3.66 -2.41 -15.21
CA ALA A 142 4.69 -1.85 -16.07
C ALA A 142 5.91 -1.38 -15.26
N GLU A 143 5.68 -0.72 -14.11
CA GLU A 143 6.75 -0.32 -13.18
C GLU A 143 7.54 -1.53 -12.67
N LEU A 144 6.84 -2.57 -12.21
CA LEU A 144 7.46 -3.83 -11.77
C LEU A 144 8.26 -4.49 -12.90
N LYS A 145 7.67 -4.61 -14.10
CA LYS A 145 8.37 -5.19 -15.26
C LYS A 145 9.62 -4.39 -15.62
N ASN A 146 9.56 -3.06 -15.60
CA ASN A 146 10.71 -2.21 -15.93
C ASN A 146 11.83 -2.33 -14.89
N ALA A 147 11.48 -2.34 -13.60
CA ALA A 147 12.45 -2.43 -12.52
C ALA A 147 13.14 -3.80 -12.45
N PHE A 148 12.45 -4.89 -12.80
CA PHE A 148 12.94 -6.25 -12.61
C PHE A 148 13.32 -6.99 -13.90
N ARG A 149 13.28 -6.35 -15.08
CA ARG A 149 13.64 -6.99 -16.37
C ARG A 149 15.13 -7.35 -16.43
N GLN A 150 16.01 -6.41 -16.09
CA GLN A 150 17.47 -6.56 -16.09
C GLN A 150 18.09 -5.81 -14.89
N PRO A 151 17.87 -6.29 -13.66
CA PRO A 151 18.51 -5.70 -12.49
C PRO A 151 20.02 -5.94 -12.51
N SER A 152 20.81 -4.98 -12.04
CA SER A 152 22.21 -5.21 -11.70
C SER A 152 22.31 -6.20 -10.53
N ALA A 153 23.40 -6.95 -10.42
CA ALA A 153 23.58 -7.96 -9.37
C ALA A 153 23.40 -7.38 -7.95
N ASP A 154 23.86 -6.16 -7.71
CA ASP A 154 23.71 -5.45 -6.43
C ASP A 154 22.42 -4.59 -6.36
N GLY A 155 21.72 -4.41 -7.48
CA GLY A 155 20.59 -3.48 -7.59
C GLY A 155 19.27 -3.98 -7.01
N TYR A 156 19.20 -5.24 -6.58
CA TYR A 156 17.95 -5.81 -6.04
C TYR A 156 17.50 -5.14 -4.74
N VAL A 157 18.45 -4.89 -3.82
CA VAL A 157 18.17 -4.24 -2.54
C VAL A 157 17.66 -2.82 -2.76
N ASP A 158 18.23 -2.09 -3.73
CA ASP A 158 17.80 -0.74 -4.09
C ASP A 158 16.37 -0.69 -4.66
N GLN A 159 15.89 -1.81 -5.23
CA GLN A 159 14.51 -1.92 -5.72
C GLN A 159 13.50 -2.32 -4.64
N LEU A 160 13.93 -2.72 -3.43
CA LEU A 160 13.00 -3.16 -2.37
C LEU A 160 11.91 -2.14 -2.03
N PRO A 161 12.20 -0.82 -1.90
CA PRO A 161 11.17 0.17 -1.63
C PRO A 161 10.12 0.23 -2.77
N ARG A 162 10.57 0.15 -4.02
CA ARG A 162 9.69 0.16 -5.20
C ARG A 162 8.84 -1.10 -5.25
N LEU A 163 9.45 -2.28 -5.09
CA LEU A 163 8.75 -3.56 -5.09
C LEU A 163 7.69 -3.61 -3.99
N THR A 164 8.02 -3.15 -2.78
CA THR A 164 7.07 -3.11 -1.65
C THR A 164 5.88 -2.21 -1.96
N ARG A 165 6.14 -1.01 -2.49
CA ARG A 165 5.08 -0.07 -2.89
C ARG A 165 4.16 -0.64 -3.96
N GLU A 166 4.71 -1.28 -4.99
CA GLU A 166 3.90 -1.82 -6.08
C GLU A 166 3.12 -3.06 -5.65
N ILE A 167 3.66 -3.91 -4.77
CA ILE A 167 2.90 -5.01 -4.14
C ILE A 167 1.70 -4.45 -3.36
N ASP A 168 1.91 -3.45 -2.51
CA ASP A 168 0.81 -2.80 -1.76
C ASP A 168 -0.21 -2.18 -2.72
N THR A 169 0.26 -1.54 -3.79
CA THR A 169 -0.59 -0.93 -4.82
C THR A 169 -1.48 -1.99 -5.48
N VAL A 170 -0.90 -3.12 -5.91
CA VAL A 170 -1.67 -4.22 -6.50
C VAL A 170 -2.65 -4.81 -5.48
N GLN A 171 -2.24 -5.01 -4.23
CA GLN A 171 -3.14 -5.48 -3.17
C GLN A 171 -4.33 -4.53 -2.95
N LEU A 172 -4.11 -3.21 -2.99
CA LEU A 172 -5.18 -2.21 -2.86
C LEU A 172 -6.14 -2.23 -4.05
N LEU A 173 -5.67 -2.57 -5.25
CA LEU A 173 -6.46 -2.51 -6.49
C LEU A 173 -7.18 -3.82 -6.83
N SER A 174 -6.74 -4.95 -6.28
CA SER A 174 -7.19 -6.29 -6.71
C SER A 174 -8.51 -6.75 -6.08
N GLY A 175 -9.25 -5.87 -5.40
CA GLY A 175 -10.49 -6.25 -4.70
C GLY A 175 -11.61 -6.78 -5.59
N ALA A 176 -11.60 -6.46 -6.89
CA ALA A 176 -12.51 -7.04 -7.88
C ALA A 176 -12.06 -8.42 -8.44
N TYR A 177 -10.88 -8.89 -8.02
CA TYR A 177 -10.16 -10.03 -8.58
C TYR A 177 -9.66 -10.99 -7.48
N LEU A 178 -10.35 -11.05 -6.33
CA LEU A 178 -9.91 -11.77 -5.14
C LEU A 178 -9.52 -13.22 -5.41
N ASP A 179 -10.27 -13.91 -6.27
CA ASP A 179 -10.09 -15.34 -6.54
C ASP A 179 -8.91 -15.65 -7.48
N VAL A 180 -8.42 -14.65 -8.21
CA VAL A 180 -7.41 -14.84 -9.28
C VAL A 180 -6.12 -14.05 -9.08
N ALA A 181 -6.14 -13.01 -8.24
CA ALA A 181 -4.98 -12.15 -8.01
C ALA A 181 -3.90 -12.76 -7.10
N GLY A 182 -4.27 -13.76 -6.29
CA GLY A 182 -3.38 -14.41 -5.32
C GLY A 182 -2.09 -14.95 -5.94
N PRO A 183 -2.17 -15.90 -6.91
CA PRO A 183 -0.99 -16.48 -7.54
C PRO A 183 -0.09 -15.45 -8.23
N TRP A 184 -0.66 -14.40 -8.81
CA TRP A 184 0.11 -13.33 -9.45
C TRP A 184 0.91 -12.52 -8.41
N LEU A 185 0.27 -12.18 -7.28
CA LEU A 185 0.90 -11.45 -6.18
C LEU A 185 1.98 -12.27 -5.46
N GLU A 186 1.75 -13.56 -5.29
CA GLU A 186 2.67 -14.47 -4.59
C GLU A 186 4.06 -14.45 -5.20
N ASN A 187 4.17 -14.48 -6.54
CA ASN A 187 5.47 -14.39 -7.22
C ASN A 187 6.27 -13.13 -6.84
N TRP A 188 5.59 -11.98 -6.74
CA TRP A 188 6.25 -10.72 -6.34
C TRP A 188 6.56 -10.66 -4.85
N GLN A 189 5.69 -11.23 -4.01
CA GLN A 189 5.90 -11.31 -2.57
C GLN A 189 7.08 -12.21 -2.20
N GLU A 190 7.20 -13.36 -2.85
CA GLU A 190 8.33 -14.27 -2.68
C GLU A 190 9.61 -13.67 -3.26
N THR A 191 9.55 -12.96 -4.40
CA THR A 191 10.68 -12.15 -4.89
C THR A 191 11.16 -11.18 -3.81
N ARG A 192 10.26 -10.41 -3.20
CA ARG A 192 10.61 -9.46 -2.12
C ARG A 192 11.22 -10.17 -0.92
N ARG A 193 10.64 -11.30 -0.50
CA ARG A 193 11.14 -12.11 0.61
C ARG A 193 12.55 -12.61 0.34
N ALA A 194 12.81 -13.11 -0.86
CA ALA A 194 14.11 -13.63 -1.25
C ALA A 194 15.18 -12.54 -1.27
N ILE A 195 14.86 -11.33 -1.75
CA ILE A 195 15.77 -10.17 -1.70
C ILE A 195 16.10 -9.80 -0.24
N ALA A 196 15.10 -9.79 0.64
CA ALA A 196 15.32 -9.48 2.06
C ALA A 196 16.22 -10.50 2.80
N HIS A 197 16.31 -11.74 2.30
CA HIS A 197 17.16 -12.80 2.86
C HIS A 197 18.45 -13.04 2.05
N ASN A 198 18.70 -12.23 1.01
CA ASN A 198 19.85 -12.35 0.11
C ASN A 198 20.00 -13.74 -0.55
N ASP A 199 18.88 -14.37 -0.95
CA ASP A 199 18.89 -15.67 -1.63
C ASP A 199 18.81 -15.52 -3.16
N SER A 200 19.97 -15.36 -3.80
CA SER A 200 20.08 -15.11 -5.24
C SER A 200 19.37 -16.15 -6.12
N SER A 201 19.36 -17.42 -5.70
CA SER A 201 18.75 -18.50 -6.47
C SER A 201 17.21 -18.38 -6.48
N VAL A 202 16.65 -18.10 -5.31
CA VAL A 202 15.21 -17.94 -5.11
C VAL A 202 14.72 -16.61 -5.72
N ILE A 203 15.54 -15.55 -5.65
CA ILE A 203 15.25 -14.27 -6.33
C ILE A 203 15.05 -14.50 -7.82
N GLU A 204 16.01 -15.15 -8.50
CA GLU A 204 15.93 -15.35 -9.96
C GLU A 204 14.76 -16.26 -10.35
N TYR A 205 14.47 -17.29 -9.56
CA TYR A 205 13.32 -18.17 -9.80
C TYR A 205 12.00 -17.41 -9.79
N PHE A 206 11.68 -16.73 -8.68
CA PHE A 206 10.41 -16.01 -8.54
C PHE A 206 10.32 -14.79 -9.43
N ARG A 207 11.44 -14.09 -9.69
CA ARG A 207 11.48 -12.99 -10.65
C ARG A 207 11.07 -13.44 -12.04
N ARG A 208 11.59 -14.57 -12.52
CA ARG A 208 11.23 -15.12 -13.85
C ARG A 208 9.75 -15.49 -13.91
N GLN A 209 9.22 -16.12 -12.85
CA GLN A 209 7.79 -16.43 -12.76
C GLN A 209 6.92 -15.16 -12.75
N ALA A 210 7.29 -14.18 -11.94
CA ALA A 210 6.62 -12.88 -11.85
C ALA A 210 6.59 -12.14 -13.19
N LEU A 211 7.68 -12.17 -13.96
CA LEU A 211 7.76 -11.53 -15.27
C LEU A 211 6.97 -12.29 -16.34
N ALA A 212 6.89 -13.61 -16.25
CA ALA A 212 6.16 -14.47 -17.17
C ALA A 212 4.65 -14.50 -16.87
N ALA A 213 4.23 -14.19 -15.63
CA ALA A 213 2.83 -14.24 -15.22
C ALA A 213 1.95 -13.29 -16.05
N GLU A 214 0.85 -13.84 -16.59
CA GLU A 214 -0.12 -13.06 -17.33
C GLU A 214 -0.93 -12.13 -16.41
N PRO A 215 -1.33 -10.94 -16.90
CA PRO A 215 -2.27 -10.07 -16.20
C PRO A 215 -3.63 -10.76 -15.95
N PHE A 216 -4.11 -10.67 -14.70
CA PHE A 216 -5.43 -11.17 -14.28
C PHE A 216 -6.55 -10.13 -14.45
N TRP A 217 -6.21 -8.86 -14.71
CA TRP A 217 -7.17 -7.76 -14.88
C TRP A 217 -7.49 -7.49 -16.35
N LEU A 218 -8.49 -6.64 -16.59
CA LEU A 218 -8.82 -6.21 -17.94
C LEU A 218 -7.82 -5.15 -18.40
N HIS A 219 -7.16 -5.37 -19.54
CA HIS A 219 -6.23 -4.41 -20.14
C HIS A 219 -6.44 -4.31 -21.65
N SER A 220 -5.94 -3.24 -22.27
CA SER A 220 -6.14 -2.93 -23.70
C SER A 220 -5.63 -4.00 -24.69
N GLY A 221 -4.85 -4.98 -24.21
CA GLY A 221 -4.35 -6.11 -24.99
C GLY A 221 -5.23 -7.38 -24.91
N LYS A 222 -6.24 -7.42 -24.04
CA LYS A 222 -7.30 -8.44 -24.01
C LYS A 222 -8.58 -7.76 -24.50
N ARG A 223 -8.81 -7.80 -25.82
CA ARG A 223 -10.12 -7.58 -26.43
C ARG A 223 -10.71 -8.93 -26.79
#